data_AF-A0A5K1DZS1-F1
#
_entry.id   AF-A0A5K1DZS1-F1
#
_cell.length_a   1.000
_cell.length_b   1.000
_cell.length_c   1.000
_cell.angle_alpha   90.00
_cell.angle_beta   90.00
_cell.angle_gamma   90.00
#
_symmetry.space_group_name_H-M   'P 1'
#
loop_
_entity.id
_entity.type
_entity.pdbx_description
1 polymer ?
#
loop_
_entity_poly.entity_id
_entity_poly.type
_entity_poly.pdbx_seq_one_letter_code
_entity_poly.pdbx_strand_id
1 'polypeptide(L)' 'NMLTFLVGSKQALEVSLADVSQIHLQGKNDVMLEFHLDDTTGANE' A
#
# COMPACT_ATOMS: atom_id res chain seq x y z
N ASN A 1 -9.48 5.42 -3.38
CA ASN A 1 -9.79 4.68 -2.14
C ASN A 1 -8.47 4.41 -1.45
N MET A 2 -8.37 4.58 -0.14
CA MET A 2 -7.08 4.59 0.56
C MET A 2 -7.00 3.44 1.57
N LEU A 3 -5.83 2.80 1.66
CA LEU A 3 -5.49 1.89 2.74
C LEU A 3 -4.71 2.67 3.79
N THR A 4 -5.24 2.74 5.01
CA THR A 4 -4.60 3.47 6.12
C THR A 4 -4.05 2.48 7.13
N PHE A 5 -2.76 2.62 7.46
CA PHE A 5 -2.14 1.89 8.55
C PHE A 5 -2.09 2.77 9.81
N LEU A 6 -2.76 2.30 10.87
CA LEU A 6 -2.89 3.01 12.13
C LEU A 6 -2.00 2.39 13.22
N VAL A 7 -1.30 3.23 13.97
CA VAL A 7 -0.58 2.84 15.19
C VAL A 7 -1.16 3.64 16.36
N GLY A 8 -1.76 2.95 17.34
CA GLY A 8 -2.40 3.62 18.48
C GLY A 8 -3.52 4.57 18.08
N SER A 9 -4.31 4.22 17.06
CA SER A 9 -5.38 5.05 16.46
C SER A 9 -4.89 6.32 15.74
N LYS A 10 -3.58 6.49 15.57
CA LYS A 10 -3.00 7.57 14.75
C LYS A 10 -2.56 7.01 13.41
N GLN A 11 -2.85 7.74 12.33
CA GLN A 11 -2.37 7.42 10.99
C GLN A 11 -0.85 7.49 10.93
N ALA A 12 -0.24 6.36 10.58
CA ALA A 12 1.20 6.25 10.40
C ALA A 12 1.57 6.38 8.91
N LEU A 13 0.87 5.65 8.03
CA LEU A 13 1.01 5.79 6.58
C LEU A 13 -0.33 5.56 5.87
N GLU A 14 -0.38 5.99 4.62
CA GLU A 14 -1.51 5.83 3.74
C GLU A 14 -1.03 5.45 2.35
N VAL A 15 -1.75 4.50 1.73
CA VAL A 15 -1.47 4.00 0.38
C VAL A 15 -2.72 4.21 -0.46
N SER A 16 -2.57 4.82 -1.63
CA SER A 16 -3.64 4.85 -2.63
C SER A 16 -3.81 3.46 -3.21
N LEU A 17 -5.04 2.94 -3.19
CA LEU A 17 -5.34 1.67 -3.86
C LEU A 17 -5.27 1.79 -5.39
N ALA A 18 -5.16 2.99 -5.96
CA ALA A 18 -4.89 3.16 -7.38
C ALA A 18 -3.45 2.79 -7.74
N ASP A 19 -2.52 2.86 -6.78
CA ASP A 19 -1.10 2.58 -6.99
C ASP A 19 -0.78 1.08 -6.77
N VAL A 20 -1.77 0.34 -6.26
CA VAL A 20 -1.68 -1.10 -5.97
C VAL A 20 -2.09 -1.89 -7.21
N SER A 21 -1.16 -2.67 -7.74
CA SER A 21 -1.38 -3.51 -8.91
C SER A 21 -2.10 -4.80 -8.56
N GLN A 22 -1.70 -5.47 -7.47
CA GLN A 22 -2.29 -6.73 -7.01
C GLN A 22 -2.29 -6.82 -5.48
N ILE A 23 -3.26 -7.59 -4.96
CA ILE A 23 -3.39 -7.90 -3.53
C ILE A 23 -3.50 -9.41 -3.40
N HIS A 24 -2.58 -10.01 -2.62
CA HIS A 24 -2.53 -11.45 -2.39
C HIS A 24 -2.61 -11.76 -0.91
N LEU A 25 -3.33 -12.83 -0.55
CA LEU A 25 -3.23 -13.44 0.77
C LEU A 25 -2.12 -14.50 0.71
N GLN A 26 -1.07 -14.28 1.50
CA GLN A 26 -0.01 -15.27 1.70
C GLN A 26 -0.22 -15.92 3.07
N GLY A 27 -0.50 -17.23 3.09
CA GLY A 27 -0.84 -17.90 4.34
C GLY A 27 -2.17 -17.42 4.93
N LYS A 28 -2.31 -17.50 6.26
CA LYS A 28 -3.60 -17.26 6.94
C LYS A 28 -3.87 -15.78 7.20
N ASN A 29 -2.83 -15.00 7.49
CA ASN A 29 -2.96 -13.62 7.97
C ASN A 29 -2.01 -12.63 7.31
N ASP A 30 -1.22 -13.05 6.32
CA ASP A 30 -0.27 -12.16 5.67
C ASP A 30 -0.89 -11.65 4.37
N VAL A 31 -0.82 -10.33 4.17
CA VAL A 31 -1.32 -9.66 2.97
C VAL A 31 -0.12 -9.07 2.26
N MET A 32 0.05 -9.41 0.99
CA MET A 32 1.06 -8.82 0.12
C MET A 32 0.39 -7.85 -0.84
N LEU A 33 0.90 -6.61 -0.88
CA LEU A 33 0.52 -5.59 -1.83
C LEU A 33 1.65 -5.45 -2.85
N GLU A 34 1.32 -5.64 -4.12
CA GLU A 34 2.22 -5.34 -5.23
C GLU A 34 1.84 -3.98 -5.80
N PHE A 35 2.85 -3.17 -6.16
CA PHE A 35 2.66 -1.82 -6.65
C PHE A 35 3.03 -1.75 -8.12
N HIS A 36 2.43 -0.81 -8.84
CA HIS A 36 2.89 -0.48 -10.20
C HIS A 36 4.30 0.12 -10.11
N LEU A 37 5.26 -0.50 -10.81
CA LEU A 37 6.64 0.02 -10.91
C LEU A 37 6.70 1.33 -11.72
N ASP A 38 5.71 1.54 -12.59
CA ASP A 38 5.71 2.62 -13.58
C ASP A 38 5.27 3.98 -13.00
N ASP A 39 4.55 4.01 -11.87
CA ASP A 39 3.99 5.24 -11.28
C ASP A 39 4.91 5.93 -10.24
N THR A 40 6.14 5.43 -10.01
CA THR A 40 7.02 5.96 -8.94
C THR A 40 8.30 6.67 -9.40
N THR A 41 8.49 6.93 -10.69
CA THR A 41 9.68 7.67 -11.19
C THR A 41 9.48 9.19 -11.26
N GLY A 42 8.98 9.85 -10.20
CA GLY A 42 8.86 11.31 -10.27
C GLY A 42 8.46 12.13 -9.04
N ALA A 43 8.56 11.63 -7.81
CA ALA A 43 8.10 12.42 -6.64
C ALA A 43 8.99 12.34 -5.38
N ASN A 44 10.31 12.16 -5.53
CA ASN A 44 11.29 12.49 -4.47
C ASN A 44 12.74 12.44 -4.99
N GLU A 45 13.12 13.44 -5.79
CA GLU A 45 14.36 14.17 -5.55
C GLU A 45 14.00 15.53 -4.94
#